data_AF-A0A661MSU2-F1
#
_entry.id   AF-A0A661MSU2-F1
#
_cell.length_a   1.000
_cell.length_b   1.000
_cell.length_c   1.000
_cell.angle_alpha   90.00
_cell.angle_beta   90.00
_cell.angle_gamma   90.00
#
_symmetry.space_group_name_H-M   'P 1'
#
loop_
_entity.id
_entity.type
_entity.pdbx_description
1 polymer ?
#
loop_
_entity_poly.entity_id
_entity_poly.type
_entity_poly.pdbx_seq_one_letter_code
_entity_poly.pdbx_strand_id
1 'polypeptide(L)'
;MCECPTGQTECGGACVNTDVDNAHCGACDDACTTPAETCVSGSCTTACGVGVVDCGGDCVDIATDGNHCGACDNMCAAGQSCLAGVCGPANDDRTNAVPVVLPGDGREATVTGSNTGATRDGPTISGCSANGPNVWYSVTLPSRGVLWVDTAGAAYEYDTAIFVTDDAGDPVSVTGGTSSAPGLCNDDCCDATGEFTDFRQSCAGGTLAAGTYYISVGGFLSTSVGDFTLHVQFLPDTGFLYGARLDGVGTTTDTVLIGTSESADMCAGGFSSRSGEDMRWFASCGERLPLASTCAADGGDFERADGGDVYDPVMYVLSGETGTHIACNDDGPLLMNCAGTGGDSANFGSRISDVMLNRGIHAVFIDSRGSGGSGMHYSLRYDVTPIPE
;
A
#
# COMPACT_ATOMS: atom_id res chain seq x y z
N MET A 1 78.09 -6.99 -31.05
CA MET A 1 76.84 -6.24 -31.28
C MET A 1 75.74 -7.12 -30.71
N CYS A 2 75.13 -6.75 -29.60
CA CYS A 2 73.97 -7.44 -29.06
C CYS A 2 72.76 -6.70 -29.63
N GLU A 3 72.10 -7.32 -30.61
CA GLU A 3 70.85 -6.83 -31.17
C GLU A 3 69.72 -7.58 -30.45
N CYS A 4 68.66 -6.88 -30.06
CA CYS A 4 67.54 -7.51 -29.38
C CYS A 4 66.77 -8.44 -30.31
N PRO A 5 66.12 -9.50 -29.78
CA PRO A 5 65.23 -10.34 -30.56
C PRO A 5 64.16 -9.52 -31.29
N THR A 6 63.70 -10.01 -32.44
CA THR A 6 62.62 -9.36 -33.20
C THR A 6 61.39 -9.13 -32.32
N GLY A 7 60.87 -7.89 -32.32
CA GLY A 7 59.75 -7.48 -31.49
C GLY A 7 60.14 -7.00 -30.08
N GLN A 8 61.43 -6.80 -29.81
CA GLN A 8 61.93 -6.18 -28.57
C GLN A 8 62.82 -4.99 -28.88
N THR A 9 62.80 -3.99 -27.99
CA THR A 9 63.61 -2.78 -28.06
C THR A 9 64.67 -2.82 -26.95
N GLU A 10 65.87 -2.33 -27.24
CA GLU A 10 66.95 -2.21 -26.24
C GLU A 10 66.66 -1.00 -25.33
N CYS A 11 66.45 -1.29 -24.04
CA CYS A 11 66.12 -0.33 -23.01
C CYS A 11 67.12 -0.48 -21.86
N GLY A 12 68.12 0.40 -21.81
CA GLY A 12 69.06 0.48 -20.69
C GLY A 12 69.87 -0.80 -20.42
N GLY A 13 70.17 -1.58 -21.46
CA GLY A 13 70.90 -2.85 -21.38
C GLY A 13 70.03 -4.11 -21.31
N ALA A 14 68.70 -3.97 -21.33
CA ALA A 14 67.76 -5.09 -21.41
C ALA A 14 66.93 -5.03 -22.70
N CYS A 15 66.54 -6.19 -23.24
CA CYS A 15 65.60 -6.25 -24.35
C CYS A 15 64.18 -6.40 -23.80
N VAL A 16 63.33 -5.40 -24.09
CA VAL A 16 61.97 -5.31 -23.56
C VAL A 16 60.97 -5.30 -24.71
N ASN A 17 59.84 -6.00 -24.55
CA ASN A 17 58.73 -5.88 -25.49
C ASN A 17 57.85 -4.70 -25.08
N THR A 18 58.03 -3.56 -25.75
CA THR A 18 57.31 -2.33 -25.47
C THR A 18 55.81 -2.42 -25.75
N ASP A 19 55.33 -3.49 -26.40
CA ASP A 19 53.90 -3.66 -26.69
C ASP A 19 53.09 -4.20 -25.50
N VAL A 20 53.77 -4.80 -24.50
CA VAL A 20 53.11 -5.49 -23.37
C VAL A 20 53.80 -5.28 -22.02
N ASP A 21 54.96 -4.63 -21.97
CA ASP A 21 55.67 -4.37 -20.72
C ASP A 21 55.15 -3.09 -20.05
N ASN A 22 54.50 -3.23 -18.90
CA ASN A 22 53.96 -2.10 -18.13
C ASN A 22 55.02 -1.08 -17.70
N ALA A 23 56.31 -1.44 -17.61
CA ALA A 23 57.37 -0.51 -17.25
C ALA A 23 58.02 0.20 -18.46
N HIS A 24 57.70 -0.21 -19.69
CA HIS A 24 58.31 0.29 -20.94
C HIS A 24 57.27 0.35 -22.08
N CYS A 25 56.07 0.82 -21.80
CA CYS A 25 54.94 0.73 -22.72
C CYS A 25 55.02 1.77 -23.85
N GLY A 26 55.23 1.32 -25.09
CA GLY A 26 55.43 2.18 -26.26
C GLY A 26 56.86 2.74 -26.39
N ALA A 27 57.57 2.96 -25.28
CA ALA A 27 58.97 3.36 -25.26
C ALA A 27 59.69 2.94 -23.97
N CYS A 28 61.04 2.95 -23.99
CA CYS A 28 61.87 2.45 -22.89
C CYS A 28 61.70 3.16 -21.54
N ASP A 29 61.27 4.42 -21.52
CA ASP A 29 61.10 5.18 -20.28
C ASP A 29 59.63 5.55 -20.03
N ASP A 30 58.70 4.83 -20.66
CA ASP A 30 57.27 5.15 -20.67
C ASP A 30 56.46 4.08 -19.92
N ALA A 31 56.55 4.11 -18.59
CA ALA A 31 55.83 3.18 -17.73
C ALA A 31 54.36 3.57 -17.57
N CYS A 32 53.47 2.57 -17.54
CA CYS A 32 52.09 2.76 -17.09
C CYS A 32 52.10 3.08 -15.60
N THR A 33 51.78 4.32 -15.27
CA THR A 33 51.99 4.87 -13.92
C THR A 33 50.80 4.66 -12.99
N THR A 34 49.62 4.36 -13.54
CA THR A 34 48.43 4.09 -12.75
C THR A 34 48.28 2.59 -12.49
N PRO A 35 47.84 2.17 -11.27
CA PRO A 35 47.68 0.75 -10.95
C PRO A 35 46.66 -0.02 -11.81
N ALA A 36 45.75 0.69 -12.49
CA ALA A 36 44.70 0.11 -13.34
C ALA A 36 45.10 0.01 -14.82
N GLU A 37 46.22 0.60 -15.22
CA GLU A 37 46.73 0.51 -16.58
C GLU A 37 47.51 -0.78 -16.81
N THR A 38 47.30 -1.36 -17.99
CA THR A 38 48.17 -2.38 -18.56
C THR A 38 48.62 -1.97 -19.95
N CYS A 39 49.84 -2.36 -20.31
CA CYS A 39 50.36 -2.10 -21.63
C CYS A 39 49.71 -3.02 -22.66
N VAL A 40 48.98 -2.42 -23.61
CA VAL A 40 48.35 -3.15 -24.71
C VAL A 40 48.73 -2.49 -26.02
N SER A 41 49.51 -3.20 -26.84
CA SER A 41 49.98 -2.73 -28.16
C SER A 41 50.75 -1.41 -28.10
N GLY A 42 51.57 -1.24 -27.06
CA GLY A 42 52.45 -0.07 -26.94
C GLY A 42 51.75 1.18 -26.45
N SER A 43 50.60 1.04 -25.80
CA SER A 43 49.90 2.12 -25.12
C SER A 43 49.40 1.65 -23.76
N CYS A 44 49.57 2.48 -22.75
CA CYS A 44 48.96 2.25 -21.44
C CYS A 44 47.45 2.40 -21.60
N THR A 45 46.74 1.31 -21.39
CA THR A 45 45.28 1.27 -21.45
C THR A 45 44.75 0.82 -20.11
N THR A 46 43.73 1.48 -19.59
CA THR A 46 43.01 1.02 -18.41
C THR A 46 42.34 -0.30 -18.74
N ALA A 47 42.83 -1.39 -18.16
CA ALA A 47 42.24 -2.70 -18.36
C ALA A 47 41.11 -2.88 -17.34
N CYS A 48 40.00 -2.20 -17.57
CA CYS A 48 38.81 -2.43 -16.75
C CYS A 48 38.32 -3.87 -16.95
N GLY A 49 38.08 -4.56 -15.83
CA GLY A 49 37.59 -5.93 -15.83
C GLY A 49 36.21 -6.04 -16.50
N VAL A 50 35.74 -7.28 -16.68
CA VAL A 50 34.39 -7.50 -17.21
C VAL A 50 33.35 -6.83 -16.31
N GLY A 51 32.46 -6.03 -16.90
CA GLY A 51 31.36 -5.36 -16.20
C GLY A 51 31.66 -3.95 -15.69
N VAL A 52 32.88 -3.43 -15.87
CA VAL A 52 33.26 -2.06 -15.50
C VAL A 52 33.82 -1.30 -16.70
N VAL A 53 33.61 0.01 -16.73
CA VAL A 53 34.01 0.92 -17.81
C VAL A 53 35.04 1.93 -17.27
N ASP A 54 36.03 2.26 -18.09
CA ASP A 54 37.00 3.30 -17.77
C ASP A 54 36.34 4.68 -17.84
N CYS A 55 36.21 5.33 -16.69
CA CYS A 55 35.67 6.67 -16.52
C CYS A 55 36.75 7.66 -16.08
N GLY A 56 37.78 7.82 -16.91
CA GLY A 56 38.84 8.81 -16.67
C GLY A 56 39.98 8.30 -15.78
N GLY A 57 40.27 7.00 -15.86
CA GLY A 57 41.30 6.30 -15.09
C GLY A 57 40.74 5.41 -13.97
N ASP A 58 39.45 5.58 -13.64
CA ASP A 58 38.74 4.77 -12.66
C ASP A 58 37.84 3.75 -13.38
N CYS A 59 37.94 2.48 -12.99
CA CYS A 59 37.04 1.45 -13.51
C CYS A 59 35.73 1.44 -12.70
N VAL A 60 34.67 1.93 -13.32
CA VAL A 60 33.37 2.14 -12.68
C VAL A 60 32.33 1.18 -13.25
N ASP A 61 31.52 0.58 -12.37
CA ASP A 61 30.34 -0.16 -12.79
C ASP A 61 29.22 0.83 -13.14
N ILE A 62 29.15 1.21 -14.41
CA ILE A 62 28.13 2.14 -14.91
C ILE A 62 26.71 1.59 -14.78
N ALA A 63 26.51 0.30 -14.44
CA ALA A 63 25.18 -0.25 -14.22
C ALA A 63 24.62 0.07 -12.83
N THR A 64 25.49 0.42 -11.86
CA THR A 64 25.11 0.59 -10.45
C THR A 64 25.68 1.86 -9.80
N ASP A 65 26.69 2.49 -10.41
CA ASP A 65 27.28 3.71 -9.89
C ASP A 65 26.40 4.94 -10.15
N GLY A 66 25.94 5.59 -9.08
CA GLY A 66 25.08 6.77 -9.13
C GLY A 66 25.73 8.03 -9.74
N ASN A 67 27.07 8.08 -9.86
CA ASN A 67 27.80 9.19 -10.49
C ASN A 67 28.16 8.91 -11.96
N HIS A 68 28.04 7.65 -12.41
CA HIS A 68 28.41 7.20 -13.76
C HIS A 68 27.32 6.32 -14.39
N CYS A 69 26.04 6.64 -14.18
CA CYS A 69 24.96 5.73 -14.51
C CYS A 69 24.72 5.61 -16.02
N GLY A 70 24.92 4.43 -16.59
CA GLY A 70 24.79 4.14 -18.02
C GLY A 70 25.92 4.72 -18.89
N ALA A 71 26.65 5.72 -18.38
CA ALA A 71 27.82 6.33 -19.02
C ALA A 71 28.67 7.08 -17.99
N CYS A 72 29.95 7.24 -18.29
CA CYS A 72 30.85 8.05 -17.45
C CYS A 72 30.35 9.48 -17.29
N ASP A 73 30.50 10.03 -16.09
CA ASP A 73 30.07 11.38 -15.69
C ASP A 73 28.55 11.62 -15.81
N ASN A 74 27.74 10.56 -15.92
CA ASN A 74 26.29 10.66 -15.90
C ASN A 74 25.72 10.45 -14.49
N MET A 75 25.79 11.50 -13.67
CA MET A 75 25.29 11.46 -12.30
C MET A 75 23.75 11.51 -12.25
N CYS A 76 23.15 10.62 -11.47
CA CYS A 76 21.71 10.64 -11.21
C CYS A 76 21.30 11.86 -10.37
N ALA A 77 20.07 12.34 -10.59
CA ALA A 77 19.56 13.48 -9.83
C ALA A 77 19.40 13.13 -8.34
N ALA A 78 19.32 14.15 -7.48
CA ALA A 78 19.08 13.93 -6.06
C ALA A 78 17.78 13.12 -5.84
N GLY A 79 17.87 12.04 -5.05
CA GLY A 79 16.75 11.11 -4.80
C GLY A 79 16.62 9.97 -5.80
N GLN A 80 17.42 9.96 -6.88
CA GLN A 80 17.51 8.84 -7.82
C GLN A 80 18.68 7.91 -7.48
N SER A 81 18.59 6.69 -7.97
CA SER A 81 19.66 5.68 -7.91
C SER A 81 19.95 5.15 -9.32
N CYS A 82 21.14 4.59 -9.51
CA CYS A 82 21.46 3.90 -10.76
C CYS A 82 21.05 2.44 -10.65
N LEU A 83 20.08 2.03 -11.48
CA LEU A 83 19.65 0.65 -11.59
C LEU A 83 19.76 0.21 -13.05
N ALA A 84 20.57 -0.82 -13.30
CA ALA A 84 20.82 -1.36 -14.64
C ALA A 84 21.26 -0.28 -15.67
N GLY A 85 21.99 0.73 -15.21
CA GLY A 85 22.51 1.81 -16.06
C GLY A 85 21.47 2.89 -16.40
N VAL A 86 20.35 2.94 -15.68
CA VAL A 86 19.33 3.99 -15.81
C VAL A 86 19.13 4.69 -14.48
N CYS A 87 19.13 6.03 -14.51
CA CYS A 87 18.76 6.81 -13.34
C CYS A 87 17.24 6.78 -13.15
N GLY A 88 16.82 6.25 -12.01
CA GLY A 88 15.41 6.13 -11.64
C GLY A 88 15.21 6.30 -10.13
N PRO A 89 13.97 6.24 -9.65
CA PRO A 89 13.68 6.24 -8.22
C PRO A 89 14.44 5.13 -7.49
N ALA A 90 14.86 5.37 -6.24
CA ALA A 90 15.59 4.37 -5.46
C ALA A 90 14.78 3.08 -5.21
N ASN A 91 13.45 3.18 -5.25
CA ASN A 91 12.50 2.09 -5.07
C ASN A 91 11.86 1.61 -6.39
N ASP A 92 12.59 1.76 -7.50
CA ASP A 92 12.20 1.22 -8.81
C ASP A 92 12.12 -0.32 -8.81
N ASP A 93 12.90 -1.01 -7.97
CA ASP A 93 12.83 -2.47 -7.80
C ASP A 93 12.12 -2.85 -6.49
N ARG A 94 11.30 -3.91 -6.53
CA ARG A 94 10.62 -4.47 -5.36
C ARG A 94 11.55 -4.81 -4.20
N THR A 95 12.76 -5.28 -4.46
CA THR A 95 13.77 -5.58 -3.43
C THR A 95 14.22 -4.34 -2.67
N ASN A 96 14.04 -3.15 -3.25
CA ASN A 96 14.34 -1.85 -2.67
C ASN A 96 13.07 -1.10 -2.23
N ALA A 97 11.95 -1.81 -2.05
CA ALA A 97 10.68 -1.22 -1.66
C ALA A 97 10.80 -0.39 -0.37
N VAL A 98 10.30 0.85 -0.42
CA VAL A 98 10.35 1.77 0.73
C VAL A 98 9.34 1.34 1.80
N PRO A 99 9.74 1.09 3.06
CA PRO A 99 8.81 0.71 4.11
C PRO A 99 7.87 1.85 4.49
N VAL A 100 6.56 1.58 4.46
CA VAL A 100 5.51 2.44 5.00
C VAL A 100 5.20 1.98 6.43
N VAL A 101 5.45 2.87 7.40
CA VAL A 101 5.24 2.57 8.82
C VAL A 101 3.80 2.90 9.21
N LEU A 102 3.02 1.87 9.52
CA LEU A 102 1.64 2.02 9.96
C LEU A 102 1.56 2.45 11.45
N PRO A 103 0.63 3.36 11.81
CA PRO A 103 0.37 3.74 13.20
C PRO A 103 -0.16 2.61 14.10
N GLY A 104 -0.81 1.61 13.52
CA GLY A 104 -1.33 0.42 14.21
C GLY A 104 -2.71 0.55 14.85
N ASP A 105 -3.37 1.71 14.71
CA ASP A 105 -4.66 2.03 15.32
C ASP A 105 -5.72 2.48 14.29
N GLY A 106 -5.62 2.01 13.04
CA GLY A 106 -6.50 2.39 11.94
C GLY A 106 -6.08 3.65 11.20
N ARG A 107 -5.25 4.50 11.83
CA ARG A 107 -4.77 5.76 11.24
C ARG A 107 -3.94 5.55 10.00
N GLU A 108 -4.03 6.53 9.12
CA GLU A 108 -3.34 6.54 7.84
C GLU A 108 -1.86 6.86 8.01
N ALA A 109 -1.05 6.13 7.23
CA ALA A 109 0.31 6.53 6.88
C ALA A 109 0.30 7.13 5.47
N THR A 110 0.87 8.32 5.33
CA THR A 110 0.95 9.04 4.06
C THR A 110 2.40 9.17 3.62
N VAL A 111 2.71 8.84 2.37
CA VAL A 111 4.02 9.04 1.76
C VAL A 111 3.87 9.70 0.40
N THR A 112 4.80 10.58 0.03
CA THR A 112 4.86 11.18 -1.30
C THR A 112 5.91 10.47 -2.14
N GLY A 113 5.63 10.26 -3.43
CA GLY A 113 6.55 9.59 -4.35
C GLY A 113 6.40 10.06 -5.78
N SER A 114 7.24 9.48 -6.66
CA SER A 114 7.20 9.69 -8.11
C SER A 114 7.68 8.42 -8.80
N ASN A 115 7.01 8.01 -9.88
CA ASN A 115 7.49 6.94 -10.76
C ASN A 115 8.29 7.47 -11.96
N THR A 116 8.60 8.77 -11.99
CA THR A 116 9.35 9.39 -13.09
C THR A 116 10.75 8.81 -13.18
N GLY A 117 11.08 8.23 -14.34
CA GLY A 117 12.36 7.57 -14.59
C GLY A 117 12.43 6.12 -14.10
N ALA A 118 11.35 5.59 -13.54
CA ALA A 118 11.28 4.18 -13.17
C ALA A 118 11.18 3.27 -14.41
N THR A 119 11.57 2.02 -14.21
CA THR A 119 11.33 0.92 -15.13
C THR A 119 9.91 0.36 -14.98
N ARG A 120 9.58 -0.64 -15.80
CA ARG A 120 8.28 -1.33 -15.80
C ARG A 120 8.50 -2.75 -15.30
N ASP A 121 8.63 -2.88 -13.99
CA ASP A 121 8.90 -4.15 -13.32
C ASP A 121 7.71 -4.64 -12.46
N GLY A 122 6.60 -3.90 -12.50
CA GLY A 122 5.36 -4.21 -11.80
C GLY A 122 4.74 -5.56 -12.21
N PRO A 123 3.85 -6.12 -11.37
CA PRO A 123 3.24 -7.42 -11.64
C PRO A 123 2.38 -7.41 -12.91
N THR A 124 2.57 -8.38 -13.81
CA THR A 124 1.64 -8.60 -14.93
C THR A 124 0.45 -9.43 -14.47
N ILE A 125 -0.68 -8.78 -14.20
CA ILE A 125 -1.90 -9.45 -13.72
C ILE A 125 -2.90 -9.64 -14.86
N SER A 126 -3.45 -10.85 -14.98
CA SER A 126 -4.53 -11.12 -15.93
C SER A 126 -5.78 -10.33 -15.57
N GLY A 127 -6.26 -9.49 -16.50
CA GLY A 127 -7.43 -8.62 -16.28
C GLY A 127 -7.10 -7.21 -15.82
N CYS A 128 -5.82 -6.92 -15.56
CA CYS A 128 -5.31 -5.59 -15.26
C CYS A 128 -4.49 -5.09 -16.46
N SER A 129 -4.86 -3.94 -17.03
CA SER A 129 -4.16 -3.40 -18.21
C SER A 129 -3.04 -2.43 -17.86
N ALA A 130 -2.91 -2.07 -16.57
CA ALA A 130 -1.88 -1.17 -16.10
C ALA A 130 -0.48 -1.72 -16.36
N ASN A 131 0.30 -0.97 -17.15
CA ASN A 131 1.62 -1.40 -17.63
C ASN A 131 2.63 -0.24 -17.75
N GLY A 132 2.38 0.86 -17.04
CA GLY A 132 3.29 2.00 -16.91
C GLY A 132 4.47 1.71 -16.00
N PRO A 133 5.45 2.64 -15.96
CA PRO A 133 6.52 2.60 -14.97
C PRO A 133 5.98 2.58 -13.55
N ASN A 134 6.69 1.96 -12.62
CA ASN A 134 6.21 1.78 -11.26
C ASN A 134 7.32 1.85 -10.22
N VAL A 135 6.93 2.11 -8.99
CA VAL A 135 7.81 2.11 -7.82
C VAL A 135 7.18 1.32 -6.69
N TRP A 136 8.01 0.86 -5.77
CA TRP A 136 7.62 -0.11 -4.76
C TRP A 136 7.68 0.44 -3.33
N TYR A 137 6.69 0.05 -2.55
CA TYR A 137 6.59 0.25 -1.12
C TYR A 137 6.32 -1.07 -0.43
N SER A 138 6.70 -1.19 0.83
CA SER A 138 6.41 -2.37 1.64
C SER A 138 5.62 -1.98 2.89
N VAL A 139 4.75 -2.87 3.35
CA VAL A 139 3.97 -2.70 4.57
C VAL A 139 3.91 -4.03 5.32
N THR A 140 4.09 -3.99 6.63
CA THR A 140 4.01 -5.18 7.49
C THR A 140 2.76 -5.12 8.35
N LEU A 141 1.89 -6.11 8.19
CA LEU A 141 0.67 -6.27 8.97
C LEU A 141 0.95 -7.17 10.19
N PRO A 142 0.79 -6.66 11.43
CA PRO A 142 1.11 -7.43 12.64
C PRO A 142 0.10 -8.55 12.94
N SER A 143 -1.10 -8.47 12.38
CA SER A 143 -2.19 -9.42 12.55
C SER A 143 -2.97 -9.56 11.24
N ARG A 144 -3.92 -10.49 11.21
CA ARG A 144 -4.98 -10.42 10.20
C ARG A 144 -5.73 -9.08 10.35
N GLY A 145 -6.20 -8.50 9.26
CA GLY A 145 -6.94 -7.25 9.28
C GLY A 145 -7.23 -6.71 7.87
N VAL A 146 -7.86 -5.56 7.79
CA VAL A 146 -8.12 -4.85 6.52
C VAL A 146 -6.93 -3.96 6.19
N LEU A 147 -6.33 -4.16 5.02
CA LEU A 147 -5.43 -3.19 4.39
C LEU A 147 -6.23 -2.38 3.38
N TRP A 148 -6.06 -1.06 3.40
CA TRP A 148 -6.58 -0.16 2.37
C TRP A 148 -5.48 0.78 1.92
N VAL A 149 -5.37 0.96 0.61
CA VAL A 149 -4.36 1.79 -0.04
C VAL A 149 -5.02 2.63 -1.12
N ASP A 150 -4.60 3.88 -1.27
CA ASP A 150 -5.07 4.74 -2.36
C ASP A 150 -4.05 5.82 -2.74
N THR A 151 -4.28 6.43 -3.90
CA THR A 151 -3.49 7.55 -4.43
C THR A 151 -4.29 8.86 -4.50
N ALA A 152 -5.22 9.07 -3.56
CA ALA A 152 -5.94 10.35 -3.47
C ALA A 152 -4.97 11.54 -3.47
N GLY A 153 -5.38 12.65 -4.09
CA GLY A 153 -4.53 13.83 -4.24
C GLY A 153 -3.36 13.71 -5.22
N ALA A 154 -3.15 12.57 -5.92
CA ALA A 154 -2.21 12.51 -7.04
C ALA A 154 -2.58 13.51 -8.14
N ALA A 155 -1.58 14.01 -8.87
CA ALA A 155 -1.81 15.05 -9.87
C ALA A 155 -2.75 14.56 -10.99
N TYR A 156 -3.67 15.43 -11.44
CA TYR A 156 -4.66 15.14 -12.50
C TYR A 156 -4.06 14.53 -13.78
N GLU A 157 -2.80 14.84 -14.10
CA GLU A 157 -2.15 14.34 -15.31
C GLU A 157 -1.62 12.90 -15.17
N TYR A 158 -1.51 12.38 -13.94
CA TYR A 158 -0.96 11.07 -13.65
C TYR A 158 -2.07 10.06 -13.36
N ASP A 159 -2.29 9.21 -14.34
CA ASP A 159 -3.19 8.06 -14.28
C ASP A 159 -2.52 6.90 -13.55
N THR A 160 -2.82 6.78 -12.26
CA THR A 160 -2.19 5.85 -11.33
C THR A 160 -2.76 4.45 -11.46
N ALA A 161 -1.96 3.46 -11.08
CA ALA A 161 -2.39 2.09 -10.89
C ALA A 161 -1.72 1.52 -9.64
N ILE A 162 -2.51 0.96 -8.72
CA ILE A 162 -1.99 0.28 -7.52
C ILE A 162 -2.00 -1.22 -7.77
N PHE A 163 -0.97 -1.91 -7.27
CA PHE A 163 -0.89 -3.36 -7.17
C PHE A 163 -0.40 -3.76 -5.80
N VAL A 164 -0.98 -4.79 -5.19
CA VAL A 164 -0.47 -5.37 -3.94
C VAL A 164 -0.15 -6.83 -4.12
N THR A 165 1.03 -7.23 -3.65
CA THR A 165 1.53 -8.61 -3.68
C THR A 165 1.95 -9.05 -2.29
N ASP A 166 1.94 -10.36 -2.03
CA ASP A 166 2.52 -10.93 -0.82
C ASP A 166 4.07 -10.95 -0.89
N ASP A 167 4.73 -11.58 0.08
CA ASP A 167 6.20 -11.69 0.10
C ASP A 167 6.77 -12.57 -1.03
N ALA A 168 6.00 -13.52 -1.56
CA ALA A 168 6.42 -14.31 -2.72
C ALA A 168 6.30 -13.52 -4.04
N GLY A 169 5.51 -12.43 -4.06
CA GLY A 169 5.20 -11.67 -5.27
C GLY A 169 3.91 -12.11 -5.94
N ASP A 170 3.15 -12.97 -5.29
CA ASP A 170 1.86 -13.40 -5.77
C ASP A 170 0.83 -12.28 -5.49
N PRO A 171 0.00 -11.89 -6.48
CA PRO A 171 -1.04 -10.90 -6.26
C PRO A 171 -2.02 -11.34 -5.17
N VAL A 172 -2.29 -10.46 -4.21
CA VAL A 172 -3.24 -10.78 -3.13
C VAL A 172 -4.67 -10.65 -3.62
N SER A 173 -5.44 -11.73 -3.53
CA SER A 173 -6.87 -11.69 -3.82
C SER A 173 -7.60 -11.04 -2.65
N VAL A 174 -8.42 -10.04 -2.93
CA VAL A 174 -9.25 -9.37 -1.94
C VAL A 174 -10.73 -9.44 -2.28
N THR A 175 -11.56 -9.29 -1.26
CA THR A 175 -13.02 -9.38 -1.33
C THR A 175 -13.71 -8.00 -1.38
N GLY A 176 -13.02 -6.93 -1.82
CA GLY A 176 -13.55 -5.56 -1.68
C GLY A 176 -13.01 -4.49 -2.64
N GLY A 177 -12.30 -4.88 -3.70
CA GLY A 177 -12.02 -4.00 -4.83
C GLY A 177 -13.23 -3.92 -5.76
N THR A 178 -13.44 -2.79 -6.42
CA THR A 178 -14.45 -2.64 -7.49
C THR A 178 -14.08 -3.41 -8.76
N SER A 179 -12.82 -3.84 -8.88
CA SER A 179 -12.33 -4.63 -10.00
C SER A 179 -12.51 -6.13 -9.76
N SER A 180 -12.89 -6.84 -10.82
CA SER A 180 -13.03 -8.31 -10.83
C SER A 180 -11.69 -9.04 -11.03
N ALA A 181 -10.57 -8.31 -10.99
CA ALA A 181 -9.24 -8.85 -11.20
C ALA A 181 -8.66 -9.41 -9.88
N PRO A 182 -7.99 -10.58 -9.91
CA PRO A 182 -7.24 -11.08 -8.76
C PRO A 182 -5.98 -10.23 -8.55
N GLY A 183 -5.66 -9.88 -7.30
CA GLY A 183 -4.71 -8.81 -7.02
C GLY A 183 -5.46 -7.50 -6.82
N LEU A 184 -5.04 -6.72 -5.83
CA LEU A 184 -5.49 -5.35 -5.60
C LEU A 184 -5.08 -4.40 -6.75
N CYS A 185 -5.40 -4.76 -8.00
CA CYS A 185 -5.23 -3.92 -9.18
C CYS A 185 -6.44 -3.01 -9.29
N ASN A 186 -6.18 -1.72 -9.15
CA ASN A 186 -7.14 -0.69 -9.50
C ASN A 186 -6.41 0.45 -10.18
N ASP A 187 -6.99 0.94 -11.26
CA ASP A 187 -6.58 2.09 -12.04
C ASP A 187 -7.60 3.25 -11.92
N ASP A 188 -8.79 3.00 -11.38
CA ASP A 188 -9.81 4.02 -11.12
C ASP A 188 -10.57 3.71 -9.82
N CYS A 189 -10.29 4.43 -8.74
CA CYS A 189 -11.16 4.42 -7.57
C CYS A 189 -12.48 5.12 -7.93
N CYS A 190 -13.59 4.48 -7.58
CA CYS A 190 -14.90 5.03 -7.87
C CYS A 190 -15.16 6.31 -7.04
N ASP A 191 -15.90 7.23 -7.68
CA ASP A 191 -16.73 8.30 -7.12
C ASP A 191 -16.07 9.51 -6.42
N ALA A 192 -15.39 10.36 -7.20
CA ALA A 192 -15.49 11.84 -7.29
C ALA A 192 -15.89 12.74 -6.09
N THR A 193 -15.76 12.29 -4.84
CA THR A 193 -15.99 13.09 -3.63
C THR A 193 -14.92 12.74 -2.62
N GLY A 194 -14.24 13.72 -2.03
CA GLY A 194 -13.02 13.51 -1.24
C GLY A 194 -11.80 14.30 -1.67
N GLU A 195 -10.63 13.98 -1.12
CA GLU A 195 -9.34 14.37 -1.73
C GLU A 195 -9.11 13.69 -3.09
N PHE A 196 -10.02 12.79 -3.51
CA PHE A 196 -10.04 12.26 -4.86
C PHE A 196 -10.51 13.32 -5.85
N THR A 197 -9.62 13.74 -6.73
CA THR A 197 -9.86 14.90 -7.61
C THR A 197 -10.40 14.53 -8.98
N ASP A 198 -10.31 13.25 -9.38
CA ASP A 198 -10.77 12.73 -10.67
C ASP A 198 -10.82 11.18 -10.71
N PHE A 199 -11.17 10.64 -11.90
CA PHE A 199 -11.13 9.21 -12.23
C PHE A 199 -9.77 8.82 -12.82
N ARG A 200 -8.67 9.12 -12.11
CA ARG A 200 -7.30 8.70 -12.49
C ARG A 200 -6.49 8.22 -11.28
N GLN A 201 -7.09 8.31 -10.11
CA GLN A 201 -6.52 7.92 -8.83
C GLN A 201 -7.01 6.53 -8.49
N SER A 202 -6.13 5.70 -7.97
CA SER A 202 -6.40 4.30 -7.66
C SER A 202 -6.72 4.12 -6.19
N CYS A 203 -7.49 3.08 -5.88
CA CYS A 203 -7.64 2.58 -4.52
C CYS A 203 -7.79 1.07 -4.50
N ALA A 204 -7.30 0.43 -3.46
CA ALA A 204 -7.35 -1.01 -3.34
C ALA A 204 -7.41 -1.38 -1.85
N GLY A 205 -8.30 -2.29 -1.47
CA GLY A 205 -8.21 -2.88 -0.14
C GLY A 205 -8.92 -4.20 0.05
N GLY A 206 -8.63 -4.81 1.19
CA GLY A 206 -9.26 -6.05 1.60
C GLY A 206 -8.62 -6.67 2.81
N THR A 207 -9.17 -7.83 3.19
CA THR A 207 -8.75 -8.53 4.39
C THR A 207 -7.58 -9.46 4.11
N LEU A 208 -6.46 -9.19 4.78
CA LEU A 208 -5.19 -9.90 4.61
C LEU A 208 -4.77 -10.55 5.93
N ALA A 209 -3.92 -11.57 5.85
CA ALA A 209 -3.30 -12.20 7.01
C ALA A 209 -2.15 -11.33 7.55
N ALA A 210 -1.59 -11.74 8.70
CA ALA A 210 -0.33 -11.15 9.17
C ALA A 210 0.80 -11.48 8.19
N GLY A 211 1.64 -10.50 7.89
CA GLY A 211 2.73 -10.67 6.92
C GLY A 211 3.23 -9.36 6.34
N THR A 212 4.27 -9.46 5.51
CA THR A 212 4.76 -8.32 4.72
C THR A 212 4.17 -8.37 3.32
N TYR A 213 3.70 -7.22 2.86
CA TYR A 213 3.09 -7.02 1.56
C TYR A 213 3.83 -5.90 0.83
N TYR A 214 3.80 -5.96 -0.50
CA TYR A 214 4.46 -4.99 -1.36
C TYR A 214 3.44 -4.30 -2.24
N ILE A 215 3.46 -2.97 -2.21
CA ILE A 215 2.58 -2.09 -2.95
C ILE A 215 3.38 -1.51 -4.11
N SER A 216 3.01 -1.84 -5.34
CA SER A 216 3.54 -1.19 -6.54
C SER A 216 2.59 -0.05 -6.91
N VAL A 217 3.10 1.17 -6.98
CA VAL A 217 2.39 2.34 -7.52
C VAL A 217 2.97 2.64 -8.88
N GLY A 218 2.15 2.45 -9.92
CA GLY A 218 2.55 2.61 -11.31
C GLY A 218 1.62 3.48 -12.11
N GLY A 219 1.89 3.61 -13.40
CA GLY A 219 0.98 4.25 -14.34
C GLY A 219 0.02 3.25 -15.00
N PHE A 220 -1.23 3.65 -15.24
CA PHE A 220 -2.15 2.83 -16.03
C PHE A 220 -1.62 2.64 -17.46
N LEU A 221 -1.27 3.73 -18.14
CA LEU A 221 -0.65 3.65 -19.47
C LEU A 221 0.86 3.44 -19.35
N SER A 222 1.40 2.78 -20.36
CA SER A 222 2.83 2.61 -20.59
C SER A 222 3.68 3.89 -20.48
N THR A 223 3.09 5.07 -20.70
CA THR A 223 3.76 6.37 -20.64
C THR A 223 3.35 7.21 -19.43
N SER A 224 2.43 6.73 -18.60
CA SER A 224 1.94 7.47 -17.43
C SER A 224 3.00 7.51 -16.35
N VAL A 225 3.55 8.69 -16.14
CA VAL A 225 4.45 8.99 -15.02
C VAL A 225 4.04 10.28 -14.35
N GLY A 226 4.35 10.41 -13.06
CA GLY A 226 4.09 11.61 -12.30
C GLY A 226 4.36 11.44 -10.81
N ASP A 227 4.15 12.54 -10.11
CA ASP A 227 4.20 12.58 -8.66
C ASP A 227 2.85 12.16 -8.08
N PHE A 228 2.88 11.48 -6.94
CA PHE A 228 1.70 10.98 -6.26
C PHE A 228 1.87 11.05 -4.74
N THR A 229 0.73 11.03 -4.07
CA THR A 229 0.64 10.69 -2.66
C THR A 229 0.13 9.26 -2.58
N LEU A 230 0.73 8.44 -1.72
CA LEU A 230 0.27 7.11 -1.38
C LEU A 230 -0.21 7.13 0.06
N HIS A 231 -1.44 6.69 0.24
CA HIS A 231 -2.13 6.57 1.50
C HIS A 231 -2.27 5.09 1.85
N VAL A 232 -1.92 4.71 3.08
CA VAL A 232 -1.96 3.32 3.54
C VAL A 232 -2.60 3.27 4.93
N GLN A 233 -3.69 2.52 5.06
CA GLN A 233 -4.41 2.30 6.32
C GLN A 233 -4.52 0.82 6.64
N PHE A 234 -4.52 0.49 7.93
CA PHE A 234 -4.69 -0.87 8.41
C PHE A 234 -5.59 -0.93 9.63
N LEU A 235 -6.70 -1.68 9.51
CA LEU A 235 -7.60 -1.98 10.62
C LEU A 235 -7.38 -3.43 11.09
N PRO A 236 -6.82 -3.66 12.29
CA PRO A 236 -6.56 -5.00 12.78
C PRO A 236 -7.87 -5.76 13.09
N ASP A 237 -7.86 -7.06 12.79
CA ASP A 237 -8.90 -7.98 13.24
C ASP A 237 -8.75 -8.23 14.74
N THR A 238 -9.74 -7.78 15.51
CA THR A 238 -9.81 -7.99 16.96
C THR A 238 -10.49 -9.31 17.34
N GLY A 239 -10.84 -10.15 16.37
CA GLY A 239 -11.55 -11.42 16.52
C GLY A 239 -12.99 -11.37 16.00
N PHE A 240 -13.46 -10.20 15.57
CA PHE A 240 -14.86 -9.90 15.23
C PHE A 240 -15.03 -9.28 13.83
N LEU A 241 -13.96 -9.24 13.04
CA LEU A 241 -13.98 -8.62 11.72
C LEU A 241 -14.63 -9.51 10.66
N TYR A 242 -15.74 -9.03 10.11
CA TYR A 242 -16.33 -9.55 8.89
C TYR A 242 -15.54 -9.01 7.70
N GLY A 243 -14.76 -9.89 7.08
CA GLY A 243 -13.77 -9.48 6.08
C GLY A 243 -14.32 -8.94 4.76
N ALA A 244 -15.61 -9.12 4.50
CA ALA A 244 -16.28 -8.56 3.32
C ALA A 244 -16.57 -7.07 3.52
N ARG A 245 -16.23 -6.25 2.51
CA ARG A 245 -16.54 -4.83 2.47
C ARG A 245 -18.06 -4.62 2.37
N LEU A 246 -18.60 -3.63 3.07
CA LEU A 246 -19.95 -3.12 2.80
C LEU A 246 -19.88 -2.18 1.60
N ASP A 247 -20.72 -2.43 0.58
CA ASP A 247 -20.77 -1.64 -0.65
C ASP A 247 -22.21 -1.32 -1.04
N GLY A 248 -22.42 -0.08 -1.49
CA GLY A 248 -23.71 0.43 -1.94
C GLY A 248 -24.80 0.29 -0.88
N VAL A 249 -25.89 -0.38 -1.24
CA VAL A 249 -27.10 -0.47 -0.44
C VAL A 249 -27.42 -1.93 -0.16
N GLY A 250 -27.45 -2.34 1.10
CA GLY A 250 -27.76 -3.73 1.45
C GLY A 250 -28.26 -3.96 2.87
N THR A 251 -28.56 -5.22 3.15
CA THR A 251 -28.88 -5.71 4.49
C THR A 251 -28.08 -6.99 4.72
N THR A 252 -27.41 -7.12 5.87
CA THR A 252 -26.69 -8.33 6.25
C THR A 252 -27.67 -9.45 6.62
N THR A 253 -27.33 -10.71 6.38
CA THR A 253 -28.20 -11.84 6.72
C THR A 253 -27.93 -12.33 8.15
N ASP A 254 -29.00 -12.50 8.94
CA ASP A 254 -29.10 -13.20 10.24
C ASP A 254 -27.75 -13.50 10.91
N THR A 255 -27.14 -12.43 11.39
CA THR A 255 -25.84 -12.43 12.03
C THR A 255 -26.03 -12.64 13.52
N VAL A 256 -25.21 -13.50 14.12
CA VAL A 256 -25.21 -13.72 15.56
C VAL A 256 -24.02 -12.99 16.16
N LEU A 257 -24.26 -12.01 17.04
CA LEU A 257 -23.21 -11.50 17.93
C LEU A 257 -22.82 -12.63 18.87
N ILE A 258 -21.63 -13.19 18.69
CA ILE A 258 -21.07 -14.25 19.54
C ILE A 258 -19.83 -13.67 20.20
N GLY A 259 -19.83 -13.48 21.52
CA GLY A 259 -18.62 -12.97 22.15
C GLY A 259 -18.70 -12.69 23.63
N THR A 260 -17.51 -12.47 24.21
CA THR A 260 -17.29 -12.07 25.60
C THR A 260 -16.15 -11.04 25.70
N SER A 261 -16.04 -10.16 24.72
CA SER A 261 -14.96 -9.17 24.61
C SER A 261 -15.18 -7.98 25.53
N GLU A 262 -14.08 -7.27 25.82
CA GLU A 262 -14.01 -6.15 26.77
C GLU A 262 -13.55 -4.88 26.05
N SER A 263 -14.13 -4.48 24.91
CA SER A 263 -13.78 -3.18 24.35
C SER A 263 -14.25 -2.07 25.29
N ALA A 264 -13.34 -1.66 26.18
CA ALA A 264 -13.52 -0.60 27.14
C ALA A 264 -13.52 0.75 26.39
N ASP A 265 -14.51 1.59 26.71
CA ASP A 265 -14.68 2.97 26.28
C ASP A 265 -15.32 3.24 24.91
N MET A 266 -16.39 2.50 24.55
CA MET A 266 -17.19 2.83 23.36
C MET A 266 -18.65 3.12 23.75
N CYS A 267 -18.98 4.43 23.70
CA CYS A 267 -20.28 5.11 23.79
C CYS A 267 -21.32 4.77 24.87
N ALA A 268 -21.14 3.70 25.65
CA ALA A 268 -22.05 3.27 26.70
C ALA A 268 -21.59 3.60 28.13
N GLY A 269 -20.43 4.25 28.32
CA GLY A 269 -19.99 4.78 29.61
C GLY A 269 -19.94 3.76 30.77
N GLY A 270 -18.78 3.15 31.00
CA GLY A 270 -18.43 2.60 32.33
C GLY A 270 -19.10 1.30 32.78
N PHE A 271 -19.56 0.43 31.88
CA PHE A 271 -19.99 -0.91 32.24
C PHE A 271 -18.86 -1.93 32.08
N SER A 272 -18.64 -2.74 33.12
CA SER A 272 -17.52 -3.69 33.23
C SER A 272 -17.85 -5.08 32.69
N SER A 273 -18.84 -5.20 31.79
CA SER A 273 -19.35 -6.50 31.37
C SER A 273 -19.19 -6.72 29.88
N ARG A 274 -18.81 -7.95 29.58
CA ARG A 274 -18.44 -8.45 28.27
C ARG A 274 -19.66 -8.59 27.35
N SER A 275 -19.57 -7.98 26.19
CA SER A 275 -20.54 -8.09 25.09
C SER A 275 -19.76 -8.47 23.82
N GLY A 276 -20.38 -9.19 22.90
CA GLY A 276 -19.69 -9.57 21.66
C GLY A 276 -19.76 -8.42 20.67
N GLU A 277 -18.63 -8.01 20.08
CA GLU A 277 -18.66 -7.05 18.97
C GLU A 277 -18.78 -7.77 17.61
N ASP A 278 -19.37 -7.11 16.63
CA ASP A 278 -19.19 -7.39 15.19
C ASP A 278 -18.64 -6.12 14.55
N MET A 279 -17.54 -6.28 13.83
CA MET A 279 -16.90 -5.21 13.06
C MET A 279 -17.14 -5.45 11.57
N ARG A 280 -17.84 -4.50 10.93
CA ARG A 280 -18.04 -4.45 9.47
C ARG A 280 -17.40 -3.21 8.93
N TRP A 281 -16.71 -3.32 7.82
CA TRP A 281 -15.91 -2.22 7.31
C TRP A 281 -16.36 -1.77 5.92
N PHE A 282 -16.07 -0.52 5.62
CA PHE A 282 -16.26 0.09 4.32
C PHE A 282 -15.18 1.17 4.15
N ALA A 283 -14.96 1.60 2.91
CA ALA A 283 -14.13 2.77 2.64
C ALA A 283 -15.04 3.90 2.18
N SER A 284 -14.75 5.11 2.66
CA SER A 284 -15.39 6.33 2.18
C SER A 284 -14.33 7.23 1.56
N CYS A 285 -14.71 7.96 0.53
CA CYS A 285 -13.83 8.95 -0.06
C CYS A 285 -13.90 10.30 0.68
N GLY A 286 -14.71 10.43 1.75
CA GLY A 286 -14.90 11.68 2.50
C GLY A 286 -16.28 12.24 2.26
N GLU A 287 -17.29 11.40 2.46
CA GLU A 287 -18.67 11.70 2.14
C GLU A 287 -19.57 11.50 3.34
N ARG A 288 -20.87 11.63 3.10
CA ARG A 288 -21.86 11.37 4.12
C ARG A 288 -22.23 9.89 4.10
N LEU A 289 -22.29 9.25 5.27
CA LEU A 289 -22.92 7.95 5.49
C LEU A 289 -24.45 8.13 5.55
N PRO A 290 -25.23 7.70 4.54
CA PRO A 290 -26.67 7.81 4.61
C PRO A 290 -27.28 7.04 5.77
N LEU A 291 -26.88 5.77 5.97
CA LEU A 291 -27.54 4.90 6.94
C LEU A 291 -26.69 3.69 7.37
N ALA A 292 -26.71 3.42 8.67
CA ALA A 292 -26.44 2.13 9.28
C ALA A 292 -27.51 1.89 10.36
N SER A 293 -28.25 0.79 10.30
CA SER A 293 -29.42 0.58 11.16
C SER A 293 -29.71 -0.89 11.44
N THR A 294 -30.02 -1.20 12.70
CA THR A 294 -30.61 -2.48 13.11
C THR A 294 -32.13 -2.41 13.25
N CYS A 295 -32.76 -1.28 12.87
CA CYS A 295 -34.20 -1.11 12.99
C CYS A 295 -35.00 -1.77 11.87
N ALA A 296 -36.06 -2.51 12.26
CA ALA A 296 -37.08 -3.06 11.37
C ALA A 296 -37.67 -2.04 10.38
N ALA A 297 -37.87 -0.80 10.83
CA ALA A 297 -38.41 0.27 9.99
C ALA A 297 -37.51 0.62 8.78
N ASP A 298 -36.22 0.32 8.85
CA ASP A 298 -35.26 0.55 7.77
C ASP A 298 -34.95 -0.71 6.96
N GLY A 299 -35.50 -1.86 7.37
CA GLY A 299 -35.16 -3.17 6.81
C GLY A 299 -33.91 -3.80 7.43
N GLY A 300 -33.44 -3.30 8.58
CA GLY A 300 -32.60 -4.08 9.51
C GLY A 300 -33.49 -4.85 10.48
N ASP A 301 -32.92 -5.60 11.41
CA ASP A 301 -33.70 -6.26 12.45
C ASP A 301 -32.77 -6.71 13.59
N PHE A 302 -33.34 -6.97 14.76
CA PHE A 302 -32.65 -7.70 15.82
C PHE A 302 -33.64 -8.50 16.67
N GLU A 303 -33.20 -9.70 17.06
CA GLU A 303 -33.91 -10.63 17.93
C GLU A 303 -33.01 -11.04 19.10
N ARG A 304 -33.61 -11.14 20.30
CA ARG A 304 -32.93 -11.62 21.50
C ARG A 304 -32.76 -13.13 21.42
N ALA A 305 -31.55 -13.65 21.64
CA ALA A 305 -31.29 -15.08 21.52
C ALA A 305 -32.09 -15.95 22.51
N ASP A 306 -32.38 -15.49 23.74
CA ASP A 306 -32.95 -16.36 24.80
C ASP A 306 -33.99 -15.69 25.73
N GLY A 307 -34.54 -14.51 25.39
CA GLY A 307 -35.56 -13.85 26.21
C GLY A 307 -35.13 -13.39 27.62
N GLY A 308 -33.84 -13.46 27.95
CA GLY A 308 -33.21 -12.97 29.18
C GLY A 308 -32.69 -11.51 29.12
N ASP A 309 -32.21 -11.02 30.27
CA ASP A 309 -32.12 -9.60 30.67
C ASP A 309 -31.38 -8.64 29.71
N VAL A 310 -32.10 -7.59 29.29
CA VAL A 310 -31.66 -6.29 28.73
C VAL A 310 -30.54 -6.35 27.67
N TYR A 311 -30.90 -6.72 26.44
CA TYR A 311 -30.11 -6.45 25.24
C TYR A 311 -30.58 -5.15 24.58
N ASP A 312 -29.62 -4.25 24.37
CA ASP A 312 -29.80 -2.96 23.71
C ASP A 312 -28.62 -2.76 22.74
N PRO A 313 -28.83 -2.93 21.41
CA PRO A 313 -27.77 -2.80 20.42
C PRO A 313 -27.18 -1.40 20.46
N VAL A 314 -25.86 -1.31 20.59
CA VAL A 314 -25.10 -0.07 20.48
C VAL A 314 -24.35 -0.10 19.15
N MET A 315 -24.43 1.00 18.42
CA MET A 315 -23.72 1.17 17.17
C MET A 315 -22.80 2.39 17.24
N TYR A 316 -21.63 2.26 16.64
CA TYR A 316 -20.77 3.39 16.37
C TYR A 316 -19.99 3.21 15.07
N VAL A 317 -19.56 4.34 14.51
CA VAL A 317 -18.68 4.37 13.34
C VAL A 317 -17.29 4.78 13.81
N LEU A 318 -16.33 3.87 13.68
CA LEU A 318 -14.90 4.14 13.86
C LEU A 318 -14.36 4.79 12.59
N SER A 319 -13.73 5.95 12.74
CA SER A 319 -12.95 6.59 11.68
C SER A 319 -11.52 6.05 11.70
N GLY A 320 -11.11 5.44 10.59
CA GLY A 320 -9.71 5.05 10.39
C GLY A 320 -8.82 6.28 10.41
N GLU A 321 -9.20 7.39 9.78
CA GLU A 321 -8.39 8.61 9.72
C GLU A 321 -8.02 9.18 11.10
N THR A 322 -8.99 9.23 12.02
CA THR A 322 -8.77 9.83 13.34
C THR A 322 -8.45 8.81 14.44
N GLY A 323 -8.72 7.53 14.21
CA GLY A 323 -8.67 6.48 15.23
C GLY A 323 -9.74 6.63 16.32
N THR A 324 -10.78 7.45 16.08
CA THR A 324 -11.86 7.74 17.05
C THR A 324 -13.22 7.37 16.48
N HIS A 325 -14.22 7.21 17.34
CA HIS A 325 -15.61 7.19 16.87
C HIS A 325 -16.03 8.59 16.39
N ILE A 326 -16.86 8.64 15.35
CA ILE A 326 -17.39 9.90 14.79
C ILE A 326 -18.90 10.03 14.97
N ALA A 327 -19.60 8.90 15.16
CA ALA A 327 -21.00 8.86 15.54
C ALA A 327 -21.25 7.65 16.42
N CYS A 328 -22.09 7.85 17.43
CA CYS A 328 -22.46 6.84 18.39
C CYS A 328 -23.94 6.91 18.67
N ASN A 329 -24.56 5.75 18.75
CA ASN A 329 -25.97 5.63 19.00
C ASN A 329 -26.26 4.34 19.76
N ASP A 330 -26.88 4.44 20.93
CA ASP A 330 -27.45 3.33 21.69
C ASP A 330 -28.98 3.28 21.50
N ASP A 331 -29.68 4.40 21.69
CA ASP A 331 -31.16 4.43 21.76
C ASP A 331 -31.86 5.08 20.53
N GLY A 332 -31.10 5.45 19.49
CA GLY A 332 -31.59 6.16 18.30
C GLY A 332 -31.49 7.69 18.46
N PRO A 333 -31.41 8.47 17.36
CA PRO A 333 -31.39 9.94 17.43
C PRO A 333 -32.80 10.47 17.72
N LEU A 334 -33.27 10.29 18.95
CA LEU A 334 -34.46 10.92 19.57
C LEU A 334 -35.74 10.98 18.70
N LEU A 335 -36.66 10.03 18.96
CA LEU A 335 -38.10 9.96 18.61
C LEU A 335 -38.57 8.99 17.50
N MET A 336 -37.76 8.01 17.08
CA MET A 336 -38.27 6.78 16.40
C MET A 336 -37.52 5.52 16.87
N ASN A 337 -37.36 5.41 18.17
CA ASN A 337 -37.31 4.19 18.95
C ASN A 337 -38.05 3.02 18.24
N CYS A 338 -37.32 2.01 17.75
CA CYS A 338 -37.88 0.84 17.06
C CYS A 338 -37.94 -0.37 17.99
N ALA A 339 -39.00 -1.19 17.87
CA ALA A 339 -39.21 -2.36 18.71
C ALA A 339 -38.50 -3.59 18.12
N GLY A 340 -37.74 -4.32 18.94
CA GLY A 340 -37.16 -5.61 18.55
C GLY A 340 -38.22 -6.71 18.37
N THR A 341 -37.86 -7.76 17.63
CA THR A 341 -38.69 -8.97 17.52
C THR A 341 -38.56 -9.77 18.83
N GLY A 342 -39.66 -9.97 19.56
CA GLY A 342 -39.63 -10.62 20.89
C GLY A 342 -40.44 -9.97 22.00
N GLY A 343 -41.27 -8.97 21.70
CA GLY A 343 -42.17 -8.33 22.69
C GLY A 343 -41.51 -7.21 23.51
N ASP A 344 -40.51 -6.55 22.93
CA ASP A 344 -39.85 -5.40 23.54
C ASP A 344 -40.84 -4.22 23.72
N SER A 345 -41.00 -3.75 24.95
CA SER A 345 -41.88 -2.63 25.30
C SER A 345 -41.15 -1.29 25.43
N ALA A 346 -39.83 -1.25 25.26
CA ALA A 346 -39.02 -0.07 25.58
C ALA A 346 -38.13 0.47 24.45
N ASN A 347 -38.22 -0.13 23.25
CA ASN A 347 -37.71 0.39 21.98
C ASN A 347 -36.19 0.71 21.95
N PHE A 348 -35.35 -0.33 21.96
CA PHE A 348 -33.90 -0.24 22.03
C PHE A 348 -33.23 -0.44 20.67
N GLY A 349 -33.52 0.44 19.72
CA GLY A 349 -33.01 0.30 18.35
C GLY A 349 -31.79 1.17 18.08
N SER A 350 -30.83 0.64 17.32
CA SER A 350 -29.65 1.40 16.92
C SER A 350 -29.70 1.87 15.46
N ARG A 351 -29.60 3.18 15.25
CA ARG A 351 -29.56 3.83 13.94
C ARG A 351 -28.55 4.97 13.95
N ILE A 352 -27.65 4.94 12.97
CA ILE A 352 -26.78 6.06 12.59
C ILE A 352 -27.15 6.46 11.16
N SER A 353 -27.41 7.74 10.95
CA SER A 353 -27.76 8.28 9.62
C SER A 353 -27.28 9.70 9.50
N ASP A 354 -26.96 10.14 8.29
CA ASP A 354 -26.59 11.55 8.03
C ASP A 354 -25.29 11.96 8.75
N VAL A 355 -24.30 11.06 8.77
CA VAL A 355 -23.00 11.32 9.42
C VAL A 355 -21.96 11.67 8.37
N MET A 356 -21.29 12.80 8.55
CA MET A 356 -20.14 13.15 7.73
C MET A 356 -18.94 12.29 8.12
N LEU A 357 -18.33 11.65 7.13
CA LEU A 357 -17.13 10.86 7.26
C LEU A 357 -15.96 11.64 6.65
N ASN A 358 -14.77 11.46 7.22
CA ASN A 358 -13.56 11.80 6.48
C ASN A 358 -13.20 10.66 5.51
N ARG A 359 -12.13 10.82 4.74
CA ARG A 359 -11.70 9.79 3.79
C ARG A 359 -11.06 8.60 4.48
N GLY A 360 -10.99 7.48 3.77
CA GLY A 360 -10.32 6.26 4.21
C GLY A 360 -11.27 5.21 4.76
N ILE A 361 -10.71 4.29 5.55
CA ILE A 361 -11.45 3.16 6.10
C ILE A 361 -12.31 3.57 7.28
N HIS A 362 -13.51 3.00 7.33
CA HIS A 362 -14.44 3.12 8.43
C HIS A 362 -14.93 1.74 8.83
N ALA A 363 -15.32 1.60 10.08
CA ALA A 363 -15.97 0.39 10.56
C ALA A 363 -17.23 0.72 11.35
N VAL A 364 -18.34 0.09 10.97
CA VAL A 364 -19.54 0.00 11.80
C VAL A 364 -19.30 -1.13 12.79
N PHE A 365 -19.27 -0.75 14.06
CA PHE A 365 -19.27 -1.71 15.14
C PHE A 365 -20.68 -1.83 15.69
N ILE A 366 -21.06 -3.07 15.96
CA ILE A 366 -22.33 -3.40 16.58
C ILE A 366 -21.99 -4.21 17.81
N ASP A 367 -22.50 -3.74 18.93
CA ASP A 367 -22.30 -4.36 20.23
C ASP A 367 -23.64 -4.47 20.96
N SER A 368 -23.70 -5.28 22.01
CA SER A 368 -24.85 -5.37 22.90
C SER A 368 -24.56 -4.70 24.24
N ARG A 369 -25.36 -3.73 24.64
CA ARG A 369 -25.33 -3.22 26.01
C ARG A 369 -25.90 -4.27 26.97
N GLY A 370 -25.16 -4.62 28.03
CA GLY A 370 -25.64 -5.48 29.13
C GLY A 370 -24.72 -6.65 29.47
N SER A 371 -24.91 -7.25 30.66
CA SER A 371 -24.12 -8.38 31.15
C SER A 371 -24.84 -9.70 30.85
N GLY A 372 -24.54 -10.38 29.74
CA GLY A 372 -25.38 -11.52 29.42
C GLY A 372 -24.99 -12.54 28.37
N GLY A 373 -23.83 -12.48 27.69
CA GLY A 373 -23.16 -13.61 26.99
C GLY A 373 -23.93 -14.61 26.11
N SER A 374 -25.23 -14.43 25.85
CA SER A 374 -26.11 -15.33 25.08
C SER A 374 -26.20 -14.95 23.60
N GLY A 375 -25.67 -13.76 23.25
CA GLY A 375 -25.63 -13.26 21.89
C GLY A 375 -26.93 -12.59 21.44
N MET A 376 -26.87 -11.95 20.26
CA MET A 376 -27.99 -11.26 19.61
C MET A 376 -28.03 -11.68 18.15
N HIS A 377 -29.21 -12.08 17.67
CA HIS A 377 -29.45 -12.24 16.25
C HIS A 377 -29.79 -10.87 15.67
N TYR A 378 -29.17 -10.48 14.57
CA TYR A 378 -29.49 -9.20 13.94
C TYR A 378 -29.17 -9.19 12.45
N SER A 379 -29.79 -8.23 11.78
CA SER A 379 -29.44 -7.80 10.44
C SER A 379 -29.14 -6.30 10.44
N LEU A 380 -28.01 -5.94 9.87
CA LEU A 380 -27.60 -4.55 9.66
C LEU A 380 -28.08 -4.12 8.28
N ARG A 381 -29.01 -3.17 8.24
CA ARG A 381 -29.26 -2.37 7.05
C ARG A 381 -28.17 -1.32 6.92
N TYR A 382 -27.57 -1.20 5.74
CA TYR A 382 -26.58 -0.17 5.45
C TYR A 382 -26.82 0.47 4.08
N ASP A 383 -26.55 1.75 4.01
CA ASP A 383 -26.40 2.51 2.79
C ASP A 383 -25.08 3.24 2.93
N VAL A 384 -24.09 2.80 2.15
CA VAL A 384 -22.75 3.36 2.02
C VAL A 384 -22.54 3.86 0.60
N THR A 385 -23.63 4.23 -0.09
CA THR A 385 -23.50 4.82 -1.42
C THR A 385 -22.83 6.18 -1.31
N PRO A 386 -21.91 6.47 -2.23
CA PRO A 386 -21.40 7.81 -2.43
C PRO A 386 -22.55 8.76 -2.73
N ILE A 387 -22.65 9.84 -1.97
CA ILE A 387 -23.65 10.88 -2.22
C ILE A 387 -22.97 11.92 -3.12
N PRO A 388 -23.41 12.10 -4.38
CA PRO A 388 -22.94 13.21 -5.17
C PRO A 388 -23.33 14.53 -4.49
N GLU A 389 -22.37 15.44 -4.31
CA GLU A 389 -22.61 16.80 -3.79
C GLU A 389 -23.65 17.59 -4.61
#